data_AF-A0A9Q1ML92-F1
#
_entry.id   AF-A0A9Q1ML92-F1
#
_cell.length_a   1.000
_cell.length_b   1.000
_cell.length_c   1.000
_cell.angle_alpha   90.00
_cell.angle_beta   90.00
_cell.angle_gamma   90.00
#
_symmetry.space_group_name_H-M   'P 1'
#
loop_
_entity.id
_entity.type
_entity.pdbx_description
1 polymer ?
#
loop_
_entity_poly.entity_id
_entity_poly.type
_entity_poly.pdbx_seq_one_letter_code
_entity_poly.pdbx_strand_id
1 'polypeptide(L)'
;MGKTERAQERRDKRRQEISLLRNIPYSDHQRWWSIDTIAVVTGSNRGIGFEIARQLASHGLTVVLTSRDTCVGEETAESMQEGGLNVEFHRLDIVDPASIETFSDWIKEKYGGLDILINNAGVNFNFGSDNSVEFAETVIQTNYFGTKSMIKAMIPLMRPSPFGARIVNVTSRLGRLNGRRNRIANVSLRQQLEDVDSLSEELIDSTMNTFLEQVKDGTWESGGWPQVFTDYSLSKLAANAYTRLMARILSDRPEGQKIHMNCYCPGWVKTAMTAWAGHMSPEVAADTAVWLALVSEQFVSESDNTDPVSSPWPHQFHAITIMNYTGGLRKVDLWYDWPNKRYLHINQYQLGKTLYDVEWENGTSFYFTLDSTQECTIRHFPVGILRPNWLEGANYMGQRYKDGFLCNVWEKVDFIEYYEDVVTKRPVYWHFYDGLIEHIMTFEVGKVLEESKWQAPAYCFKEIEKGKKPLQEKLKTTHLTHRGSFMRGDLEVTNGQVDLMHDH
;
A
#
# COMPACT_ATOMS: atom_id res chain seq x y z
N MET A 1 23.42 16.21 9.09
CA MET A 1 21.95 16.25 9.29
C MET A 1 21.60 16.16 10.77
N GLY A 2 20.86 17.14 11.26
CA GLY A 2 20.37 17.14 12.64
C GLY A 2 19.25 16.11 12.88
N LYS A 3 19.02 15.74 14.14
CA LYS A 3 17.92 14.83 14.53
C LYS A 3 16.54 15.32 14.03
N THR A 4 16.34 16.63 13.96
CA THR A 4 15.09 17.27 13.51
C THR A 4 14.87 17.10 12.01
N GLU A 5 15.91 17.28 11.19
CA GLU A 5 15.85 17.09 9.74
C GLU A 5 15.55 15.62 9.39
N ARG A 6 16.23 14.67 10.04
CA ARG A 6 15.97 13.23 9.86
C ARG A 6 14.56 12.80 10.29
N ALA A 7 13.95 13.51 11.23
CA ALA A 7 12.57 13.25 11.66
C ALA A 7 11.55 13.85 10.68
N GLN A 8 11.86 15.01 10.12
CA GLN A 8 11.06 15.68 9.11
C GLN A 8 11.07 14.87 7.80
N GLU A 9 12.25 14.49 7.31
CA GLU A 9 12.41 13.66 6.11
C GLU A 9 11.68 12.31 6.23
N ARG A 10 11.79 11.63 7.39
CA ARG A 10 11.03 10.39 7.63
C ARG A 10 9.52 10.61 7.62
N ARG A 11 9.02 11.75 8.11
CA ARG A 11 7.59 12.09 8.07
C ARG A 11 7.13 12.41 6.66
N ASP A 12 7.95 13.10 5.89
CA ASP A 12 7.63 13.52 4.52
C ASP A 12 7.69 12.31 3.58
N LYS A 13 8.69 11.44 3.72
CA LYS A 13 8.75 10.14 3.02
C LYS A 13 7.54 9.27 3.35
N ARG A 14 7.20 9.11 4.63
CA ARG A 14 6.01 8.33 5.04
C ARG A 14 4.71 8.96 4.53
N ARG A 15 4.63 10.29 4.48
CA ARG A 15 3.47 11.00 3.91
C ARG A 15 3.38 10.78 2.40
N GLN A 16 4.51 10.77 1.70
CA GLN A 16 4.58 10.50 0.28
C GLN A 16 4.20 9.04 -0.03
N GLU A 17 4.71 8.07 0.73
CA GLU A 17 4.31 6.65 0.63
C GLU A 17 2.80 6.47 0.85
N ILE A 18 2.25 7.08 1.90
CA ILE A 18 0.80 7.06 2.17
C ILE A 18 0.02 7.76 1.05
N SER A 19 0.51 8.89 0.53
CA SER A 19 -0.13 9.60 -0.58
C SER A 19 -0.10 8.80 -1.88
N LEU A 20 0.96 8.04 -2.12
CA LEU A 20 1.06 7.15 -3.28
C LEU A 20 0.04 6.02 -3.14
N LEU A 21 -0.05 5.38 -1.97
CA LEU A 21 -1.07 4.35 -1.69
C LEU A 21 -2.52 4.86 -1.87
N ARG A 22 -2.76 6.15 -1.59
CA ARG A 22 -4.08 6.79 -1.78
C ARG A 22 -4.43 7.07 -3.24
N ASN A 23 -3.43 7.27 -4.08
CA ASN A 23 -3.61 7.64 -5.49
C ASN A 23 -3.54 6.45 -6.44
N ILE A 24 -3.41 5.22 -5.94
CA ILE A 24 -3.51 4.02 -6.77
C ILE A 24 -4.99 3.91 -7.21
N PRO A 25 -5.32 4.05 -8.50
CA PRO A 25 -6.65 3.72 -8.96
C PRO A 25 -6.87 2.23 -8.69
N TYR A 26 -7.83 1.90 -7.83
CA TYR A 26 -8.19 0.51 -7.60
C TYR A 26 -8.70 -0.07 -8.92
N SER A 27 -7.88 -0.87 -9.59
CA SER A 27 -8.34 -1.64 -10.76
C SER A 27 -9.49 -2.54 -10.31
N ASP A 28 -10.46 -2.81 -11.19
CA ASP A 28 -11.66 -3.57 -10.84
C ASP A 28 -11.33 -4.97 -10.30
N HIS A 29 -10.16 -5.52 -10.63
CA HIS A 29 -9.65 -6.80 -10.15
C HIS A 29 -9.01 -6.76 -8.74
N GLN A 30 -8.82 -5.57 -8.15
CA GLN A 30 -8.18 -5.35 -6.85
C GLN A 30 -9.16 -4.86 -5.76
N ARG A 31 -10.43 -4.61 -6.12
CA ARG A 31 -11.46 -4.15 -5.17
C ARG A 31 -12.06 -5.37 -4.47
N TRP A 32 -12.05 -5.36 -3.15
CA TRP A 32 -12.81 -6.33 -2.37
C TRP A 32 -14.29 -5.94 -2.24
N TRP A 33 -14.63 -4.71 -2.61
CA TRP A 33 -15.98 -4.15 -2.58
C TRP A 33 -16.60 -4.08 -3.96
N SER A 34 -17.92 -3.93 -3.98
CA SER A 34 -18.75 -3.72 -5.16
C SER A 34 -19.89 -2.75 -4.82
N ILE A 35 -20.82 -2.56 -5.76
CA ILE A 35 -22.04 -1.80 -5.51
C ILE A 35 -22.90 -2.42 -4.41
N ASP A 36 -22.80 -3.74 -4.21
CA ASP A 36 -23.52 -4.45 -3.15
C ASP A 36 -22.87 -4.23 -1.77
N THR A 37 -21.68 -3.64 -1.69
CA THR A 37 -21.01 -3.31 -0.44
C THR A 37 -21.64 -2.08 0.19
N ILE A 38 -22.08 -2.23 1.44
CA ILE A 38 -22.86 -1.25 2.19
C ILE A 38 -21.96 -0.56 3.21
N ALA A 39 -21.79 0.75 3.03
CA ALA A 39 -21.01 1.59 3.94
C ALA A 39 -21.91 2.58 4.67
N VAL A 40 -21.89 2.54 6.01
CA VAL A 40 -22.59 3.50 6.87
C VAL A 40 -21.61 4.56 7.35
N VAL A 41 -21.95 5.84 7.20
CA VAL A 41 -21.13 6.96 7.70
C VAL A 41 -21.93 7.81 8.67
N THR A 42 -21.53 7.85 9.94
CA THR A 42 -22.26 8.63 10.96
C THR A 42 -21.97 10.13 10.87
N GLY A 43 -23.01 10.97 10.98
CA GLY A 43 -22.85 12.44 10.96
C GLY A 43 -22.26 12.96 9.65
N SER A 44 -22.79 12.46 8.53
CA SER A 44 -22.26 12.66 7.17
C SER A 44 -22.98 13.73 6.35
N ASN A 45 -23.89 14.50 6.96
CA ASN A 45 -24.54 15.61 6.27
C ASN A 45 -23.64 16.83 6.01
N ARG A 46 -22.42 16.88 6.56
CA ARG A 46 -21.46 17.97 6.33
C ARG A 46 -20.02 17.59 6.71
N GLY A 47 -19.07 18.46 6.36
CA GLY A 47 -17.69 18.39 6.83
C GLY A 47 -16.98 17.11 6.37
N ILE A 48 -16.20 16.50 7.26
CA ILE A 48 -15.40 15.31 6.93
C ILE A 48 -16.31 14.12 6.58
N GLY A 49 -17.40 13.91 7.33
CA GLY A 49 -18.33 12.81 7.08
C GLY A 49 -18.99 12.88 5.70
N PHE A 50 -19.32 14.08 5.23
CA PHE A 50 -19.83 14.31 3.87
C PHE A 50 -18.81 13.86 2.82
N GLU A 51 -17.56 14.28 2.95
CA GLU A 51 -16.52 13.89 1.99
C GLU A 51 -16.18 12.40 2.05
N ILE A 52 -16.25 11.77 3.23
CA ILE A 52 -16.10 10.31 3.33
C ILE A 52 -17.22 9.61 2.57
N ALA A 53 -18.48 10.02 2.78
CA ALA A 53 -19.63 9.43 2.09
C ALA A 53 -19.52 9.61 0.57
N ARG A 54 -19.21 10.83 0.11
CA ARG A 54 -19.04 11.15 -1.31
C ARG A 54 -17.93 10.32 -1.96
N GLN A 55 -16.76 10.23 -1.31
CA GLN A 55 -15.61 9.48 -1.84
C GLN A 55 -15.87 7.96 -1.88
N LEU A 56 -16.48 7.38 -0.83
CA LEU A 56 -16.86 5.96 -0.85
C LEU A 56 -17.87 5.67 -1.97
N ALA A 57 -18.90 6.50 -2.14
CA ALA A 57 -19.86 6.31 -3.23
C ALA A 57 -19.19 6.48 -4.60
N SER A 58 -18.24 7.41 -4.74
CA SER A 58 -17.44 7.59 -5.96
C SER A 58 -16.55 6.38 -6.28
N HIS A 59 -16.21 5.56 -5.29
CA HIS A 59 -15.52 4.27 -5.47
C HIS A 59 -16.47 3.12 -5.84
N GLY A 60 -17.77 3.40 -5.97
CA GLY A 60 -18.79 2.46 -6.44
C GLY A 60 -19.46 1.64 -5.34
N LEU A 61 -19.40 2.06 -4.07
CA LEU A 61 -20.13 1.44 -2.97
C LEU A 61 -21.56 2.01 -2.86
N THR A 62 -22.47 1.25 -2.25
CA THR A 62 -23.72 1.82 -1.71
C THR A 62 -23.42 2.47 -0.37
N VAL A 63 -23.67 3.77 -0.24
CA VAL A 63 -23.40 4.51 1.00
C VAL A 63 -24.69 4.93 1.68
N VAL A 64 -24.82 4.57 2.96
CA VAL A 64 -25.86 5.08 3.84
C VAL A 64 -25.33 6.32 4.58
N LEU A 65 -25.76 7.48 4.09
CA LEU A 65 -25.53 8.78 4.69
C LEU A 65 -26.48 8.93 5.89
N THR A 66 -25.98 9.41 7.02
CA THR A 66 -26.80 9.61 8.21
C THR A 66 -26.62 10.97 8.85
N SER A 67 -27.71 11.47 9.41
CA SER A 67 -27.75 12.72 10.17
C SER A 67 -28.83 12.66 11.23
N ARG A 68 -28.65 13.42 12.30
CA ARG A 68 -29.69 13.65 13.30
C ARG A 68 -30.78 14.59 12.81
N ASP A 69 -30.46 15.42 11.80
CA ASP A 69 -31.38 16.35 11.16
C ASP A 69 -31.87 15.75 9.84
N THR A 70 -33.15 15.41 9.77
CA THR A 70 -33.77 14.77 8.61
C THR A 70 -33.69 15.64 7.36
N CYS A 71 -34.06 16.92 7.48
CA CYS A 71 -34.15 17.83 6.32
C CYS A 71 -32.78 17.99 5.66
N VAL A 72 -31.76 18.30 6.46
CA VAL A 72 -30.40 18.49 5.94
C VAL A 72 -29.83 17.18 5.40
N GLY A 73 -30.16 16.05 6.03
CA GLY A 73 -29.72 14.72 5.60
C GLY A 73 -30.29 14.32 4.23
N GLU A 74 -31.60 14.52 4.03
CA GLU A 74 -32.31 14.26 2.78
C GLU A 74 -31.74 15.11 1.63
N GLU A 75 -31.67 16.44 1.82
CA GLU A 75 -31.11 17.36 0.82
C GLU A 75 -29.67 16.99 0.42
N THR A 76 -28.86 16.55 1.39
CA THR A 76 -27.48 16.15 1.15
C THR A 76 -27.41 14.88 0.30
N ALA A 77 -28.25 13.88 0.59
CA ALA A 77 -28.28 12.65 -0.18
C ALA A 77 -28.82 12.87 -1.59
N GLU A 78 -29.89 13.66 -1.75
CA GLU A 78 -30.44 14.05 -3.05
C GLU A 78 -29.37 14.72 -3.92
N SER A 79 -28.61 15.67 -3.37
CA SER A 79 -27.52 16.32 -4.09
C SER A 79 -26.42 15.33 -4.56
N MET A 80 -26.11 14.31 -3.75
CA MET A 80 -25.15 13.26 -4.17
C MET A 80 -25.74 12.35 -5.26
N GLN A 81 -27.02 12.01 -5.17
CA GLN A 81 -27.74 11.19 -6.15
C GLN A 81 -27.86 11.90 -7.50
N GLU A 82 -28.13 13.20 -7.52
CA GLU A 82 -28.11 14.04 -8.74
C GLU A 82 -26.73 14.01 -9.41
N GLY A 83 -25.66 13.87 -8.62
CA GLY A 83 -24.29 13.64 -9.09
C GLY A 83 -24.01 12.22 -9.60
N GLY A 84 -25.01 11.33 -9.61
CA GLY A 84 -24.89 9.94 -10.05
C GLY A 84 -24.29 8.99 -9.01
N LEU A 85 -24.19 9.41 -7.74
CA LEU A 85 -23.64 8.58 -6.67
C LEU A 85 -24.72 7.71 -6.03
N ASN A 86 -24.36 6.47 -5.67
CA ASN A 86 -25.26 5.54 -5.00
C ASN A 86 -25.27 5.79 -3.49
N VAL A 87 -26.08 6.76 -3.07
CA VAL A 87 -26.21 7.20 -1.68
C VAL A 87 -27.66 7.11 -1.25
N GLU A 88 -27.91 6.62 -0.05
CA GLU A 88 -29.22 6.67 0.59
C GLU A 88 -29.13 7.37 1.95
N PHE A 89 -30.15 8.12 2.31
CA PHE A 89 -30.25 8.75 3.62
C PHE A 89 -31.03 7.89 4.61
N HIS A 90 -30.57 7.85 5.86
CA HIS A 90 -31.40 7.48 7.01
C HIS A 90 -31.08 8.36 8.22
N ARG A 91 -32.12 8.78 8.96
CA ARG A 91 -31.94 9.54 10.21
C ARG A 91 -31.21 8.69 11.25
N LEU A 92 -30.20 9.26 11.90
CA LEU A 92 -29.48 8.63 13.00
C LEU A 92 -28.95 9.68 13.98
N ASP A 93 -29.35 9.57 15.25
CA ASP A 93 -28.66 10.21 16.36
C ASP A 93 -27.97 9.15 17.22
N ILE A 94 -26.64 9.22 17.30
CA ILE A 94 -25.82 8.21 17.98
C ILE A 94 -25.89 8.29 19.52
N VAL A 95 -26.53 9.32 20.08
CA VAL A 95 -26.78 9.41 21.53
C VAL A 95 -28.19 8.98 21.93
N ASP A 96 -29.05 8.66 20.96
CA ASP A 96 -30.43 8.20 21.19
C ASP A 96 -30.54 6.69 20.93
N PRO A 97 -30.70 5.85 21.98
CA PRO A 97 -30.82 4.41 21.83
C PRO A 97 -31.94 3.97 20.88
N ALA A 98 -33.09 4.66 20.89
CA ALA A 98 -34.21 4.32 20.03
C ALA A 98 -33.90 4.65 18.56
N SER A 99 -33.14 5.72 18.31
CA SER A 99 -32.64 6.05 16.97
C SER A 99 -31.67 4.99 16.45
N ILE A 100 -30.78 4.46 17.31
CA ILE A 100 -29.84 3.40 16.93
C ILE A 100 -30.58 2.09 16.64
N GLU A 101 -31.54 1.72 17.48
CA GLU A 101 -32.37 0.51 17.30
C GLU A 101 -33.15 0.57 15.98
N THR A 102 -33.87 1.67 15.75
CA THR A 102 -34.62 1.88 14.49
C THR A 102 -33.72 1.78 13.26
N PHE A 103 -32.53 2.40 13.31
CA PHE A 103 -31.55 2.32 12.23
C PHE A 103 -31.00 0.90 12.03
N SER A 104 -30.78 0.17 13.13
CA SER A 104 -30.27 -1.22 13.12
C SER A 104 -31.27 -2.18 12.50
N ASP A 105 -32.56 -2.03 12.81
CA ASP A 105 -33.62 -2.83 12.21
C ASP A 105 -33.76 -2.52 10.72
N TRP A 106 -33.76 -1.23 10.37
CA TRP A 106 -33.85 -0.79 8.98
C TRP A 106 -32.69 -1.30 8.11
N ILE A 107 -31.44 -1.19 8.57
CA ILE A 107 -30.28 -1.66 7.79
C ILE A 107 -30.32 -3.18 7.60
N LYS A 108 -30.77 -3.92 8.63
CA LYS A 108 -30.92 -5.37 8.58
C LYS A 108 -32.03 -5.79 7.62
N GLU A 109 -33.19 -5.13 7.68
CA GLU A 109 -34.32 -5.43 6.80
C GLU A 109 -34.00 -5.12 5.34
N LYS A 110 -33.40 -3.95 5.08
CA LYS A 110 -33.16 -3.47 3.72
C LYS A 110 -31.97 -4.13 3.03
N TYR A 111 -30.85 -4.28 3.75
CA TYR A 111 -29.57 -4.69 3.17
C TYR A 111 -29.04 -6.03 3.70
N GLY A 112 -29.73 -6.62 4.69
CA GLY A 112 -29.26 -7.83 5.38
C GLY A 112 -28.08 -7.58 6.32
N GLY A 113 -27.64 -6.33 6.49
CA GLY A 113 -26.46 -5.96 7.25
C GLY A 113 -25.61 -4.89 6.55
N LEU A 114 -24.37 -4.71 7.03
CA LEU A 114 -23.40 -3.76 6.47
C LEU A 114 -21.99 -4.36 6.40
N ASP A 115 -21.09 -3.75 5.61
CA ASP A 115 -19.69 -4.19 5.53
C ASP A 115 -18.72 -3.15 6.10
N ILE A 116 -19.08 -1.87 6.05
CA ILE A 116 -18.22 -0.76 6.48
C ILE A 116 -19.02 0.15 7.42
N LEU A 117 -18.48 0.42 8.60
CA LEU A 117 -18.97 1.44 9.53
C LEU A 117 -17.89 2.52 9.73
N ILE A 118 -18.22 3.76 9.39
CA ILE A 118 -17.41 4.93 9.70
C ILE A 118 -18.07 5.71 10.84
N ASN A 119 -17.49 5.62 12.04
CA ASN A 119 -17.89 6.44 13.18
C ASN A 119 -17.21 7.81 13.08
N ASN A 120 -17.86 8.74 12.37
CA ASN A 120 -17.40 10.11 12.16
C ASN A 120 -18.08 11.13 13.09
N ALA A 121 -19.33 10.91 13.48
CA ALA A 121 -20.08 11.83 14.31
C ALA A 121 -19.32 12.22 15.59
N GLY A 122 -19.28 13.51 15.88
CA GLY A 122 -18.63 14.04 17.06
C GLY A 122 -18.76 15.55 17.19
N VAL A 123 -18.53 16.04 18.40
CA VAL A 123 -18.66 17.44 18.79
C VAL A 123 -17.43 17.92 19.56
N ASN A 124 -17.19 19.22 19.47
CA ASN A 124 -16.25 19.96 20.29
C ASN A 124 -16.81 21.38 20.46
N PHE A 125 -16.90 21.87 21.69
CA PHE A 125 -17.42 23.21 22.01
C PHE A 125 -16.32 24.19 22.43
N ASN A 126 -15.10 23.69 22.62
CA ASN A 126 -13.94 24.53 22.90
C ASN A 126 -13.44 25.18 21.60
N PHE A 127 -13.42 26.52 21.56
CA PHE A 127 -12.95 27.30 20.41
C PHE A 127 -11.59 27.95 20.69
N GLY A 128 -10.69 27.95 19.69
CA GLY A 128 -9.40 28.62 19.82
C GLY A 128 -8.48 27.96 20.85
N SER A 129 -8.16 28.65 21.94
CA SER A 129 -7.35 28.15 23.06
C SER A 129 -8.17 27.86 24.32
N ASP A 130 -9.50 27.83 24.19
CA ASP A 130 -10.40 27.50 25.30
C ASP A 130 -10.17 26.07 25.79
N ASN A 131 -10.34 25.89 27.09
CA ASN A 131 -10.22 24.60 27.79
C ASN A 131 -11.37 24.42 28.79
N SER A 132 -12.56 24.88 28.41
CA SER A 132 -13.79 24.69 29.16
C SER A 132 -14.19 23.21 29.23
N VAL A 133 -14.81 22.85 30.34
CA VAL A 133 -15.45 21.54 30.57
C VAL A 133 -16.96 21.66 30.74
N GLU A 134 -17.54 22.84 30.45
CA GLU A 134 -18.98 23.11 30.58
C GLU A 134 -19.84 22.08 29.82
N PHE A 135 -19.36 21.67 28.64
CA PHE A 135 -20.06 20.70 27.78
C PHE A 135 -19.48 19.28 27.88
N ALA A 136 -18.71 18.97 28.94
CA ALA A 136 -18.00 17.70 29.06
C ALA A 136 -18.92 16.48 28.93
N GLU A 137 -20.11 16.53 29.55
CA GLU A 137 -21.11 15.45 29.44
C GLU A 137 -21.56 15.26 27.99
N THR A 138 -21.92 16.34 27.29
CA THR A 138 -22.34 16.28 25.88
C THR A 138 -21.22 15.74 24.98
N VAL A 139 -19.98 16.20 25.19
CA VAL A 139 -18.80 15.79 24.40
C VAL A 139 -18.49 14.32 24.60
N ILE A 140 -18.45 13.83 25.84
CA ILE A 140 -18.15 12.43 26.15
C ILE A 140 -19.30 11.51 25.71
N GLN A 141 -20.55 11.91 25.96
CA GLN A 141 -21.71 11.14 25.53
C GLN A 141 -21.73 10.98 24.00
N THR A 142 -21.46 12.03 23.25
CA THR A 142 -21.45 11.94 21.77
C THR A 142 -20.23 11.18 21.26
N ASN A 143 -19.02 11.62 21.62
CA ASN A 143 -17.80 11.17 20.96
C ASN A 143 -17.37 9.77 21.39
N TYR A 144 -17.68 9.36 22.63
CA TYR A 144 -17.31 8.07 23.18
C TYR A 144 -18.51 7.13 23.34
N PHE A 145 -19.47 7.46 24.22
CA PHE A 145 -20.57 6.53 24.50
C PHE A 145 -21.47 6.28 23.29
N GLY A 146 -21.77 7.30 22.49
CA GLY A 146 -22.55 7.16 21.26
C GLY A 146 -21.81 6.34 20.20
N THR A 147 -20.51 6.61 19.99
CA THR A 147 -19.65 5.77 19.14
C THR A 147 -19.63 4.32 19.62
N LYS A 148 -19.51 4.09 20.93
CA LYS A 148 -19.53 2.76 21.53
C LYS A 148 -20.86 2.05 21.27
N SER A 149 -21.99 2.73 21.49
CA SER A 149 -23.33 2.19 21.23
C SER A 149 -23.52 1.81 19.77
N MET A 150 -23.05 2.65 18.84
CA MET A 150 -23.06 2.32 17.41
C MET A 150 -22.23 1.09 17.08
N ILE A 151 -21.00 0.99 17.61
CA ILE A 151 -20.15 -0.18 17.40
C ILE A 151 -20.86 -1.45 17.91
N LYS A 152 -21.42 -1.42 19.11
CA LYS A 152 -22.13 -2.57 19.70
C LYS A 152 -23.36 -2.99 18.90
N ALA A 153 -24.15 -2.02 18.42
CA ALA A 153 -25.34 -2.30 17.63
C ALA A 153 -25.02 -2.86 16.23
N MET A 154 -23.93 -2.38 15.61
CA MET A 154 -23.58 -2.74 14.24
C MET A 154 -22.77 -4.03 14.12
N ILE A 155 -21.96 -4.41 15.12
CA ILE A 155 -21.14 -5.64 15.07
C ILE A 155 -21.97 -6.90 14.70
N PRO A 156 -23.15 -7.14 15.30
CA PRO A 156 -23.99 -8.29 14.93
C PRO A 156 -24.54 -8.24 13.50
N LEU A 157 -24.57 -7.06 12.88
CA LEU A 157 -25.07 -6.82 11.53
C LEU A 157 -23.95 -6.81 10.48
N MET A 158 -22.69 -6.90 10.89
CA MET A 158 -21.55 -6.95 9.99
C MET A 158 -21.58 -8.24 9.16
N ARG A 159 -21.63 -8.11 7.84
CA ARG A 159 -21.78 -9.24 6.94
C ARG A 159 -20.48 -10.06 6.87
N PRO A 160 -20.58 -11.40 6.87
CA PRO A 160 -19.43 -12.27 6.60
C PRO A 160 -18.85 -12.00 5.21
N SER A 161 -17.52 -11.98 5.12
CA SER A 161 -16.78 -11.77 3.88
C SER A 161 -15.38 -12.38 4.00
N PRO A 162 -14.82 -12.98 2.94
CA PRO A 162 -13.44 -13.44 2.93
C PRO A 162 -12.43 -12.31 3.13
N PHE A 163 -12.82 -11.05 2.94
CA PHE A 163 -11.98 -9.88 3.13
C PHE A 163 -12.18 -9.20 4.49
N GLY A 164 -13.16 -9.66 5.28
CA GLY A 164 -13.59 -9.08 6.54
C GLY A 164 -14.37 -7.76 6.41
N ALA A 165 -15.15 -7.41 7.43
CA ALA A 165 -15.82 -6.10 7.54
C ALA A 165 -14.85 -5.01 8.07
N ARG A 166 -15.20 -3.73 7.93
CA ARG A 166 -14.37 -2.60 8.38
C ARG A 166 -15.12 -1.70 9.37
N ILE A 167 -14.45 -1.32 10.44
CA ILE A 167 -14.90 -0.24 11.34
C ILE A 167 -13.79 0.81 11.41
N VAL A 168 -14.12 2.05 11.08
CA VAL A 168 -13.17 3.18 11.15
C VAL A 168 -13.70 4.25 12.08
N ASN A 169 -12.96 4.53 13.14
CA ASN A 169 -13.30 5.56 14.12
C ASN A 169 -12.52 6.85 13.84
N VAL A 170 -13.24 7.96 13.60
CA VAL A 170 -12.62 9.29 13.44
C VAL A 170 -12.29 9.85 14.82
N THR A 171 -11.01 9.85 15.16
CA THR A 171 -10.51 10.31 16.46
C THR A 171 -9.64 11.56 16.30
N SER A 172 -8.68 11.77 17.21
CA SER A 172 -7.80 12.93 17.19
C SER A 172 -6.43 12.59 17.74
N ARG A 173 -5.40 13.32 17.29
CA ARG A 173 -4.06 13.30 17.90
C ARG A 173 -4.09 13.75 19.36
N LEU A 174 -5.11 14.51 19.76
CA LEU A 174 -5.35 14.92 21.14
C LEU A 174 -5.76 13.77 22.05
N GLY A 175 -6.28 12.67 21.50
CA GLY A 175 -6.63 11.45 22.23
C GLY A 175 -5.45 10.48 22.45
N ARG A 176 -4.20 10.91 22.26
CA ARG A 176 -3.04 10.04 22.49
C ARG A 176 -2.76 9.91 23.98
N LEU A 177 -2.76 8.68 24.50
CA LEU A 177 -2.45 8.36 25.91
C LEU A 177 -1.14 9.01 26.40
N ASN A 178 -0.09 8.93 25.58
CA ASN A 178 1.24 9.49 25.88
C ASN A 178 1.54 10.80 25.10
N GLY A 179 0.51 11.59 24.79
CA GLY A 179 0.68 12.89 24.16
C GLY A 179 1.37 13.90 25.08
N ARG A 180 2.42 14.60 24.60
CA ARG A 180 3.16 15.60 25.39
C ARG A 180 2.28 16.66 26.04
N ARG A 181 1.18 17.05 25.37
CA ARG A 181 0.25 18.10 25.82
C ARG A 181 -1.03 17.56 26.49
N ASN A 182 -1.30 16.26 26.35
CA ASN A 182 -2.63 15.67 26.65
C ASN A 182 -2.52 14.36 27.44
N ARG A 183 -1.43 14.16 28.19
CA ARG A 183 -1.25 12.96 29.01
C ARG A 183 -2.09 13.04 30.28
N ILE A 184 -2.62 11.90 30.71
CA ILE A 184 -3.19 11.73 32.05
C ILE A 184 -2.03 11.70 33.06
N ALA A 185 -2.06 12.54 34.08
CA ALA A 185 -0.98 12.65 35.07
C ALA A 185 -0.84 11.38 35.90
N ASN A 186 -1.96 10.75 36.29
CA ASN A 186 -1.97 9.47 36.99
C ASN A 186 -1.27 8.40 36.13
N VAL A 187 -0.09 7.97 36.58
CA VAL A 187 0.78 7.03 35.86
C VAL A 187 0.17 5.63 35.82
N SER A 188 -0.40 5.17 36.94
CA SER A 188 -0.99 3.84 37.05
C SER A 188 -2.17 3.68 36.12
N LEU A 189 -3.11 4.64 36.14
CA LEU A 189 -4.25 4.65 35.22
C LEU A 189 -3.79 4.67 33.75
N ARG A 190 -2.77 5.47 33.43
CA ARG A 190 -2.24 5.55 32.07
C ARG A 190 -1.62 4.22 31.61
N GLN A 191 -0.91 3.52 32.49
CA GLN A 191 -0.34 2.21 32.20
C GLN A 191 -1.43 1.17 31.94
N GLN A 192 -2.49 1.17 32.75
CA GLN A 192 -3.63 0.27 32.55
C GLN A 192 -4.37 0.55 31.22
N LEU A 193 -4.53 1.83 30.85
CA LEU A 193 -5.13 2.21 29.56
C LEU A 193 -4.21 1.92 28.36
N GLU A 194 -2.89 1.87 28.59
CA GLU A 194 -1.89 1.58 27.56
C GLU A 194 -1.74 0.08 27.30
N ASP A 195 -1.87 -0.77 28.32
CA ASP A 195 -1.75 -2.21 28.19
C ASP A 195 -3.01 -2.84 27.54
N VAL A 196 -2.88 -3.38 26.33
CA VAL A 196 -4.01 -3.93 25.56
C VAL A 196 -4.54 -5.22 26.19
N ASP A 197 -3.68 -5.97 26.88
CA ASP A 197 -4.04 -7.29 27.42
C ASP A 197 -4.92 -7.15 28.67
N SER A 198 -4.69 -6.11 29.47
CA SER A 198 -5.50 -5.79 30.66
C SER A 198 -6.57 -4.72 30.42
N LEU A 199 -6.59 -4.06 29.25
CA LEU A 199 -7.62 -3.09 28.90
C LEU A 199 -9.01 -3.73 28.89
N SER A 200 -9.96 -3.10 29.56
CA SER A 200 -11.37 -3.51 29.59
C SER A 200 -12.30 -2.33 29.31
N GLU A 201 -13.55 -2.63 28.93
CA GLU A 201 -14.56 -1.59 28.69
C GLU A 201 -14.88 -0.85 29.99
N GLU A 202 -14.96 -1.58 31.11
CA GLU A 202 -15.26 -1.05 32.44
C GLU A 202 -14.19 -0.06 32.90
N LEU A 203 -12.92 -0.30 32.60
CA LEU A 203 -11.83 0.64 32.90
C LEU A 203 -11.98 1.94 32.11
N ILE A 204 -12.29 1.86 30.82
CA ILE A 204 -12.46 3.05 29.96
C ILE A 204 -13.69 3.84 30.42
N ASP A 205 -14.81 3.16 30.65
CA ASP A 205 -16.07 3.76 31.12
C ASP A 205 -15.92 4.43 32.48
N SER A 206 -15.35 3.72 33.46
CA SER A 206 -15.14 4.27 34.82
C SER A 206 -14.19 5.46 34.81
N THR A 207 -13.19 5.47 33.92
CA THR A 207 -12.32 6.65 33.72
C THR A 207 -13.11 7.86 33.24
N MET A 208 -14.00 7.69 32.25
CA MET A 208 -14.84 8.77 31.75
C MET A 208 -15.86 9.24 32.79
N ASN A 209 -16.50 8.31 33.50
CA ASN A 209 -17.47 8.62 34.54
C ASN A 209 -16.82 9.36 35.72
N THR A 210 -15.62 8.94 36.16
CA THR A 210 -14.86 9.63 37.21
C THR A 210 -14.57 11.09 36.81
N PHE A 211 -14.16 11.32 35.55
CA PHE A 211 -13.95 12.69 35.08
C PHE A 211 -15.26 13.49 35.07
N LEU A 212 -16.37 12.93 34.58
CA LEU A 212 -17.66 13.61 34.56
C LEU A 212 -18.19 13.94 35.96
N GLU A 213 -18.01 13.04 36.93
CA GLU A 213 -18.32 13.28 38.34
C GLU A 213 -17.49 14.43 38.89
N GLN A 214 -16.18 14.43 38.65
CA GLN A 214 -15.30 15.53 39.08
C GLN A 214 -15.62 16.87 38.39
N VAL A 215 -16.14 16.86 37.16
CA VAL A 215 -16.64 18.08 36.51
C VAL A 215 -17.89 18.58 37.24
N LYS A 216 -18.85 17.70 37.56
CA LYS A 216 -20.07 18.03 38.31
C LYS A 216 -19.75 18.58 39.71
N ASP A 217 -18.75 18.01 40.37
CA ASP A 217 -18.31 18.43 41.70
C ASP A 217 -17.33 19.62 41.69
N GLY A 218 -16.91 20.10 40.51
CA GLY A 218 -15.96 21.20 40.37
C GLY A 218 -14.52 20.87 40.78
N THR A 219 -14.15 19.59 40.85
CA THR A 219 -12.84 19.11 41.34
C THR A 219 -11.90 18.61 40.24
N TRP A 220 -12.34 18.59 38.98
CA TRP A 220 -11.63 18.00 37.84
C TRP A 220 -10.21 18.55 37.63
N GLU A 221 -9.94 19.83 37.92
CA GLU A 221 -8.62 20.44 37.72
C GLU A 221 -7.51 19.71 38.50
N SER A 222 -7.85 19.20 39.68
CA SER A 222 -6.94 18.43 40.54
C SER A 222 -6.81 16.96 40.15
N GLY A 223 -7.69 16.46 39.27
CA GLY A 223 -7.74 15.05 38.85
C GLY A 223 -6.60 14.63 37.91
N GLY A 224 -5.77 15.58 37.47
CA GLY A 224 -4.62 15.29 36.62
C GLY A 224 -5.00 14.92 35.18
N TRP A 225 -6.11 15.44 34.69
CA TRP A 225 -6.60 15.23 33.33
C TRP A 225 -5.79 16.04 32.29
N PRO A 226 -5.94 15.74 30.98
CA PRO A 226 -5.37 16.55 29.91
C PRO A 226 -5.71 18.05 30.10
N GLN A 227 -4.74 18.94 29.88
CA GLN A 227 -4.88 20.38 30.14
C GLN A 227 -5.18 21.21 28.88
N VAL A 228 -5.45 20.53 27.77
CA VAL A 228 -5.64 21.14 26.44
C VAL A 228 -6.81 20.45 25.77
N PHE A 229 -7.91 21.17 25.57
CA PHE A 229 -9.21 20.63 25.18
C PHE A 229 -9.59 19.41 26.04
N THR A 230 -9.68 19.58 27.37
CA THR A 230 -9.76 18.50 28.37
C THR A 230 -10.80 17.43 28.01
N ASP A 231 -12.06 17.84 27.86
CA ASP A 231 -13.20 16.96 27.60
C ASP A 231 -13.09 16.26 26.23
N TYR A 232 -12.75 17.01 25.19
CA TYR A 232 -12.56 16.51 23.84
C TYR A 232 -11.38 15.51 23.79
N SER A 233 -10.26 15.83 24.43
CA SER A 233 -9.09 14.96 24.53
C SER A 233 -9.41 13.65 25.23
N LEU A 234 -10.11 13.71 26.37
CA LEU A 234 -10.54 12.50 27.08
C LEU A 234 -11.50 11.67 26.23
N SER A 235 -12.49 12.30 25.58
CA SER A 235 -13.43 11.58 24.71
C SER A 235 -12.74 10.86 23.55
N LYS A 236 -11.73 11.48 22.91
CA LYS A 236 -10.96 10.87 21.83
C LYS A 236 -9.91 9.87 22.33
N LEU A 237 -9.44 10.01 23.56
CA LEU A 237 -8.59 9.02 24.24
C LEU A 237 -9.39 7.75 24.52
N ALA A 238 -10.60 7.87 25.06
CA ALA A 238 -11.51 6.74 25.27
C ALA A 238 -11.86 6.05 23.95
N ALA A 239 -12.18 6.82 22.89
CA ALA A 239 -12.41 6.24 21.56
C ALA A 239 -11.20 5.48 21.00
N ASN A 240 -9.97 5.98 21.20
CA ASN A 240 -8.75 5.28 20.81
C ASN A 240 -8.55 3.99 21.63
N ALA A 241 -8.74 4.05 22.95
CA ALA A 241 -8.62 2.89 23.83
C ALA A 241 -9.66 1.81 23.44
N TYR A 242 -10.90 2.20 23.23
CA TYR A 242 -11.97 1.30 22.82
C TYR A 242 -11.72 0.66 21.46
N THR A 243 -11.17 1.42 20.51
CA THR A 243 -10.73 0.87 19.21
C THR A 243 -9.71 -0.25 19.40
N ARG A 244 -8.70 -0.06 20.27
CA ARG A 244 -7.67 -1.07 20.55
C ARG A 244 -8.24 -2.31 21.23
N LEU A 245 -9.10 -2.10 22.23
CA LEU A 245 -9.79 -3.18 22.93
C LEU A 245 -10.62 -4.03 21.95
N MET A 246 -11.47 -3.38 21.16
CA MET A 246 -12.34 -4.07 20.23
C MET A 246 -11.56 -4.71 19.08
N ALA A 247 -10.47 -4.10 18.59
CA ALA A 247 -9.61 -4.74 17.60
C ALA A 247 -9.02 -6.07 18.13
N ARG A 248 -8.58 -6.11 19.39
CA ARG A 248 -8.14 -7.37 20.04
C ARG A 248 -9.28 -8.37 20.18
N ILE A 249 -10.46 -7.95 20.66
CA ILE A 249 -11.60 -8.86 20.83
C ILE A 249 -12.06 -9.44 19.48
N LEU A 250 -12.03 -8.62 18.42
CA LEU A 250 -12.51 -8.98 17.09
C LEU A 250 -11.48 -9.79 16.29
N SER A 251 -10.19 -9.77 16.65
CA SER A 251 -9.16 -10.56 15.95
C SER A 251 -9.38 -12.07 16.07
N ASP A 252 -10.01 -12.51 17.16
CA ASP A 252 -10.27 -13.92 17.46
C ASP A 252 -11.49 -14.50 16.72
N ARG A 253 -12.20 -13.66 15.94
CA ARG A 253 -13.33 -14.11 15.13
C ARG A 253 -12.87 -15.12 14.06
N PRO A 254 -13.71 -16.10 13.67
CA PRO A 254 -13.34 -17.08 12.66
C PRO A 254 -13.09 -16.43 11.30
N GLU A 255 -12.32 -17.11 10.45
CA GLU A 255 -12.11 -16.70 9.06
C GLU A 255 -13.44 -16.54 8.31
N GLY A 256 -13.51 -15.55 7.43
CA GLY A 256 -14.75 -15.15 6.78
C GLY A 256 -15.71 -14.32 7.64
N GLN A 257 -15.42 -14.12 8.94
CA GLN A 257 -16.19 -13.24 9.83
C GLN A 257 -15.31 -12.19 10.52
N LYS A 258 -14.11 -11.96 9.99
CA LYS A 258 -13.17 -10.96 10.52
C LYS A 258 -13.79 -9.56 10.45
N ILE A 259 -13.49 -8.74 11.45
CA ILE A 259 -13.86 -7.33 11.49
C ILE A 259 -12.61 -6.55 11.85
N HIS A 260 -12.12 -5.72 10.93
CA HIS A 260 -10.94 -4.90 11.16
C HIS A 260 -11.38 -3.54 11.69
N MET A 261 -10.93 -3.21 12.90
CA MET A 261 -11.26 -1.94 13.53
C MET A 261 -10.01 -1.06 13.67
N ASN A 262 -10.08 0.14 13.10
CA ASN A 262 -9.00 1.12 13.15
C ASN A 262 -9.52 2.50 13.55
N CYS A 263 -8.61 3.35 14.02
CA CYS A 263 -8.91 4.75 14.27
C CYS A 263 -7.85 5.65 13.62
N TYR A 264 -8.25 6.87 13.25
CA TYR A 264 -7.30 7.83 12.69
C TYR A 264 -7.63 9.26 13.12
N CYS A 265 -6.64 10.14 12.99
CA CYS A 265 -6.84 11.57 13.14
C CYS A 265 -6.90 12.22 11.76
N PRO A 266 -7.99 12.93 11.41
CA PRO A 266 -8.12 13.65 10.15
C PRO A 266 -7.25 14.91 10.09
N GLY A 267 -6.58 15.25 11.20
CA GLY A 267 -5.76 16.45 11.42
C GLY A 267 -6.59 17.72 11.60
N TRP A 268 -6.03 18.89 11.30
CA TRP A 268 -6.67 20.18 11.58
C TRP A 268 -7.36 20.74 10.33
N VAL A 269 -8.66 20.45 10.24
CA VAL A 269 -9.48 20.56 9.03
C VAL A 269 -10.40 21.76 9.11
N LYS A 270 -10.57 22.48 8.00
CA LYS A 270 -11.49 23.63 7.88
C LYS A 270 -12.95 23.14 7.86
N THR A 271 -13.59 23.10 9.02
CA THR A 271 -15.00 22.67 9.18
C THR A 271 -15.72 23.58 10.18
N ALA A 272 -17.04 23.45 10.29
CA ALA A 272 -17.81 24.15 11.33
C ALA A 272 -17.28 23.88 12.75
N MET A 273 -16.81 22.66 13.05
CA MET A 273 -16.25 22.30 14.37
C MET A 273 -15.01 23.12 14.74
N THR A 274 -14.23 23.56 13.74
CA THR A 274 -13.02 24.37 13.94
C THR A 274 -13.27 25.85 13.65
N ALA A 275 -14.53 26.27 13.53
CA ALA A 275 -14.90 27.61 13.04
C ALA A 275 -14.19 27.94 11.72
N TRP A 276 -14.07 26.95 10.83
CA TRP A 276 -13.38 27.01 9.54
C TRP A 276 -11.87 27.30 9.63
N ALA A 277 -11.28 27.23 10.82
CA ALA A 277 -9.83 27.24 11.00
C ALA A 277 -9.22 25.88 10.61
N GLY A 278 -7.96 25.88 10.22
CA GLY A 278 -7.26 24.67 9.79
C GLY A 278 -6.42 24.89 8.55
N HIS A 279 -5.54 23.92 8.28
CA HIS A 279 -4.68 23.92 7.09
C HIS A 279 -5.06 22.83 6.09
N MET A 280 -5.99 21.94 6.43
CA MET A 280 -6.48 20.89 5.54
C MET A 280 -7.94 21.12 5.16
N SER A 281 -8.29 20.69 3.95
CA SER A 281 -9.66 20.69 3.48
C SER A 281 -10.39 19.41 3.92
N PRO A 282 -11.73 19.39 4.00
CA PRO A 282 -12.50 18.20 4.33
C PRO A 282 -12.21 17.00 3.42
N GLU A 283 -11.93 17.25 2.14
CA GLU A 283 -11.63 16.22 1.13
C GLU A 283 -10.36 15.47 1.53
N VAL A 284 -9.24 16.18 1.74
CA VAL A 284 -7.95 15.60 2.14
C VAL A 284 -8.04 14.87 3.48
N ALA A 285 -8.93 15.35 4.37
CA ALA A 285 -9.16 14.74 5.67
C ALA A 285 -9.93 13.42 5.60
N ALA A 286 -10.83 13.28 4.61
CA ALA A 286 -11.63 12.08 4.37
C ALA A 286 -10.79 10.94 3.81
N ASP A 287 -9.76 11.23 3.00
CA ASP A 287 -8.94 10.23 2.29
C ASP A 287 -8.45 9.08 3.19
N THR A 288 -8.10 9.37 4.45
CA THR A 288 -7.57 8.35 5.36
C THR A 288 -8.65 7.37 5.81
N ALA A 289 -9.88 7.85 6.05
CA ALA A 289 -11.00 6.97 6.37
C ALA A 289 -11.32 6.07 5.19
N VAL A 290 -11.37 6.63 3.98
CA VAL A 290 -11.63 5.91 2.75
C VAL A 290 -10.57 4.85 2.52
N TRP A 291 -9.29 5.21 2.68
CA TRP A 291 -8.20 4.23 2.58
C TRP A 291 -8.32 3.10 3.62
N LEU A 292 -8.55 3.41 4.91
CA LEU A 292 -8.74 2.38 5.95
C LEU A 292 -9.97 1.51 5.69
N ALA A 293 -11.00 2.09 5.08
CA ALA A 293 -12.23 1.40 4.72
C ALA A 293 -12.09 0.54 3.48
N LEU A 294 -11.11 0.78 2.60
CA LEU A 294 -10.98 0.09 1.32
C LEU A 294 -9.69 -0.76 1.22
N VAL A 295 -8.76 -0.63 2.16
CA VAL A 295 -7.52 -1.43 2.15
C VAL A 295 -7.83 -2.94 2.26
N SER A 296 -7.28 -3.72 1.32
CA SER A 296 -7.30 -5.19 1.32
C SER A 296 -6.12 -5.74 2.12
N GLU A 297 -6.29 -6.87 2.80
CA GLU A 297 -5.22 -7.55 3.55
C GLU A 297 -4.04 -7.97 2.68
N GLN A 298 -4.23 -8.15 1.37
CA GLN A 298 -3.11 -8.34 0.43
C GLN A 298 -2.08 -7.19 0.47
N PHE A 299 -2.40 -6.03 1.04
CA PHE A 299 -1.48 -4.90 1.23
C PHE A 299 -0.93 -4.76 2.66
N VAL A 300 -1.39 -5.56 3.64
CA VAL A 300 -1.05 -5.39 5.06
C VAL A 300 -0.58 -6.69 5.73
N SER A 301 -0.94 -7.86 5.20
CA SER A 301 -0.47 -9.17 5.66
C SER A 301 0.50 -9.79 4.67
N GLU A 302 1.78 -9.48 4.82
CA GLU A 302 2.89 -10.40 4.54
C GLU A 302 4.08 -9.96 5.40
N SER A 303 3.89 -10.04 6.72
CA SER A 303 5.01 -10.30 7.64
C SER A 303 4.86 -11.73 8.15
N ASP A 304 4.73 -12.68 7.22
CA ASP A 304 5.28 -14.00 7.50
C ASP A 304 6.80 -13.81 7.49
N ASN A 305 7.45 -14.29 8.54
CA ASN A 305 8.85 -14.00 8.86
C ASN A 305 9.83 -14.80 7.98
N THR A 306 9.49 -14.96 6.70
CA THR A 306 10.26 -15.65 5.68
C THR A 306 10.32 -14.76 4.45
N ASP A 307 11.53 -14.42 4.03
CA ASP A 307 11.75 -13.69 2.79
C ASP A 307 11.02 -14.41 1.63
N PRO A 308 10.35 -13.68 0.72
CA PRO A 308 9.69 -14.29 -0.44
C PRO A 308 10.71 -15.08 -1.24
N VAL A 309 10.30 -16.09 -2.01
CA VAL A 309 11.19 -16.81 -2.93
C VAL A 309 11.11 -16.15 -4.31
N SER A 310 12.25 -15.96 -4.98
CA SER A 310 12.28 -15.40 -6.34
C SER A 310 11.65 -16.36 -7.35
N SER A 311 10.89 -15.82 -8.31
CA SER A 311 10.31 -16.66 -9.36
C SER A 311 11.37 -16.96 -10.42
N PRO A 312 11.50 -18.23 -10.87
CA PRO A 312 12.32 -18.51 -12.04
C PRO A 312 11.71 -17.83 -13.27
N TRP A 313 12.56 -17.45 -14.22
CA TRP A 313 12.08 -17.01 -15.51
C TRP A 313 11.27 -18.11 -16.20
N PRO A 314 10.19 -17.76 -16.91
CA PRO A 314 9.48 -18.73 -17.73
C PRO A 314 10.41 -19.25 -18.83
N HIS A 315 10.21 -20.49 -19.24
CA HIS A 315 11.01 -21.12 -20.29
C HIS A 315 10.99 -20.38 -21.63
N GLN A 316 9.90 -19.67 -21.91
CA GLN A 316 9.74 -18.87 -23.13
C GLN A 316 9.02 -17.57 -22.78
N PHE A 317 9.49 -16.45 -23.31
CA PHE A 317 8.80 -15.17 -23.20
C PHE A 317 9.25 -14.16 -24.26
N HIS A 318 8.39 -13.17 -24.48
CA HIS A 318 8.69 -11.96 -25.24
C HIS A 318 8.56 -10.75 -24.32
N ALA A 319 9.50 -9.81 -24.39
CA ALA A 319 9.47 -8.58 -23.63
C ALA A 319 9.87 -7.39 -24.49
N ILE A 320 9.18 -6.26 -24.29
CA ILE A 320 9.63 -4.96 -24.79
C ILE A 320 10.22 -4.21 -23.61
N THR A 321 11.49 -3.80 -23.74
CA THR A 321 12.20 -3.04 -22.71
C THR A 321 12.68 -1.69 -23.25
N ILE A 322 12.75 -0.70 -22.35
CA ILE A 322 13.45 0.56 -22.61
C ILE A 322 14.74 0.52 -21.82
N MET A 323 15.84 0.48 -22.54
CA MET A 323 17.17 0.35 -21.98
C MET A 323 17.92 1.67 -22.08
N ASN A 324 18.56 2.05 -20.97
CA ASN A 324 19.42 3.22 -20.91
C ASN A 324 20.78 2.80 -20.35
N TYR A 325 21.83 3.18 -21.08
CA TYR A 325 23.21 3.01 -20.64
C TYR A 325 23.95 4.29 -20.94
N THR A 326 24.51 4.94 -19.90
CA THR A 326 25.26 6.21 -20.01
C THR A 326 24.55 7.31 -20.82
N GLY A 327 23.21 7.34 -20.79
CA GLY A 327 22.38 8.32 -21.52
C GLY A 327 21.97 7.88 -22.94
N GLY A 328 22.44 6.73 -23.41
CA GLY A 328 22.03 6.12 -24.68
C GLY A 328 20.75 5.32 -24.56
N LEU A 329 19.61 5.96 -24.87
CA LEU A 329 18.29 5.33 -24.85
C LEU A 329 18.06 4.44 -26.08
N ARG A 330 17.57 3.22 -25.85
CA ARG A 330 17.14 2.30 -26.91
C ARG A 330 15.91 1.51 -26.48
N LYS A 331 15.07 1.16 -27.45
CA LYS A 331 14.02 0.15 -27.28
C LYS A 331 14.63 -1.21 -27.61
N VAL A 332 14.40 -2.20 -26.75
CA VAL A 332 14.82 -3.58 -26.98
C VAL A 332 13.59 -4.44 -27.11
N ASP A 333 13.51 -5.19 -28.19
CA ASP A 333 12.52 -6.23 -28.42
C ASP A 333 13.22 -7.57 -28.19
N LEU A 334 12.90 -8.20 -27.06
CA LEU A 334 13.64 -9.28 -26.43
C LEU A 334 12.83 -10.57 -26.52
N TRP A 335 13.45 -11.60 -27.08
CA TRP A 335 12.89 -12.94 -27.19
C TRP A 335 13.77 -13.95 -26.48
N TYR A 336 13.16 -14.72 -25.59
CA TYR A 336 13.83 -15.76 -24.82
C TYR A 336 13.18 -17.12 -25.08
N ASP A 337 14.00 -18.10 -25.47
CA ASP A 337 13.56 -19.47 -25.73
C ASP A 337 14.57 -20.48 -25.16
N TRP A 338 14.38 -20.83 -23.88
CA TRP A 338 15.24 -21.76 -23.17
C TRP A 338 15.17 -23.20 -23.70
N PRO A 339 14.00 -23.78 -24.03
CA PRO A 339 13.94 -25.14 -24.60
C PRO A 339 14.80 -25.30 -25.86
N ASN A 340 14.82 -24.28 -26.72
CA ASN A 340 15.64 -24.27 -27.94
C ASN A 340 17.01 -23.62 -27.77
N LYS A 341 17.29 -23.09 -26.58
CA LYS A 341 18.57 -22.49 -26.18
C LYS A 341 18.98 -21.29 -27.03
N ARG A 342 18.06 -20.36 -27.20
CA ARG A 342 18.25 -19.15 -28.02
C ARG A 342 17.74 -17.92 -27.31
N TYR A 343 18.43 -16.82 -27.56
CA TYR A 343 18.11 -15.52 -27.00
C TYR A 343 18.37 -14.44 -28.05
N LEU A 344 17.39 -13.57 -28.30
CA LEU A 344 17.45 -12.57 -29.36
C LEU A 344 17.06 -11.20 -28.80
N HIS A 345 17.92 -10.21 -29.02
CA HIS A 345 17.61 -8.80 -28.79
C HIS A 345 17.59 -8.04 -30.10
N ILE A 346 16.49 -7.35 -30.38
CA ILE A 346 16.38 -6.40 -31.49
C ILE A 346 16.48 -5.00 -30.88
N ASN A 347 17.65 -4.39 -31.03
CA ASN A 347 18.01 -3.11 -30.42
C ASN A 347 17.74 -1.97 -31.39
N GLN A 348 16.76 -1.13 -31.05
CA GLN A 348 16.42 0.07 -31.81
C GLN A 348 16.89 1.32 -31.06
N TYR A 349 17.98 1.92 -31.54
CA TYR A 349 18.52 3.16 -31.03
C TYR A 349 17.73 4.36 -31.54
N GLN A 350 17.56 5.41 -30.72
CA GLN A 350 16.78 6.60 -31.08
C GLN A 350 17.23 7.30 -32.37
N LEU A 351 18.55 7.30 -32.67
CA LEU A 351 19.15 7.91 -33.85
C LEU A 351 20.09 6.94 -34.61
N GLY A 352 19.91 5.63 -34.43
CA GLY A 352 20.82 4.61 -34.95
C GLY A 352 20.14 3.51 -35.75
N LYS A 353 20.95 2.63 -36.34
CA LYS A 353 20.47 1.43 -37.04
C LYS A 353 19.87 0.43 -36.05
N THR A 354 18.96 -0.41 -36.53
CA THR A 354 18.48 -1.57 -35.78
C THR A 354 19.58 -2.64 -35.73
N LEU A 355 20.02 -2.98 -34.53
CA LEU A 355 21.04 -3.99 -34.29
C LEU A 355 20.40 -5.26 -33.71
N TYR A 356 20.66 -6.40 -34.34
CA TYR A 356 20.21 -7.70 -33.88
C TYR A 356 21.35 -8.36 -33.09
N ASP A 357 21.05 -8.88 -31.91
CA ASP A 357 21.97 -9.69 -31.10
C ASP A 357 21.32 -11.06 -30.90
N VAL A 358 21.82 -12.08 -31.60
CA VAL A 358 21.40 -13.47 -31.43
C VAL A 358 22.47 -14.21 -30.64
N GLU A 359 22.09 -14.71 -29.47
CA GLU A 359 22.93 -15.53 -28.60
C GLU A 359 22.45 -16.98 -28.57
N TRP A 360 23.43 -17.89 -28.55
CA TRP A 360 23.24 -19.34 -28.44
C TRP A 360 23.86 -19.87 -27.14
N GLU A 361 23.42 -21.07 -26.70
CA GLU A 361 23.90 -21.69 -25.44
C GLU A 361 25.41 -21.82 -25.34
N ASN A 362 26.08 -22.01 -26.48
CA ASN A 362 27.52 -22.18 -26.56
C ASN A 362 28.30 -20.89 -26.28
N GLY A 363 27.62 -19.81 -25.86
CA GLY A 363 28.22 -18.52 -25.53
C GLY A 363 28.53 -17.66 -26.76
N THR A 364 28.18 -18.09 -27.97
CA THR A 364 28.37 -17.28 -29.17
C THR A 364 27.21 -16.30 -29.34
N SER A 365 27.53 -15.02 -29.47
CA SER A 365 26.61 -13.94 -29.81
C SER A 365 26.97 -13.31 -31.16
N PHE A 366 25.98 -13.13 -32.01
CA PHE A 366 26.09 -12.47 -33.32
C PHE A 366 25.40 -11.11 -33.27
N TYR A 367 26.18 -10.05 -33.43
CA TYR A 367 25.69 -8.67 -33.54
C TYR A 367 25.65 -8.28 -35.01
N PHE A 368 24.48 -8.06 -35.60
CA PHE A 368 24.36 -7.76 -37.03
C PHE A 368 23.27 -6.76 -37.37
N THR A 369 23.40 -6.13 -38.54
CA THR A 369 22.40 -5.24 -39.14
C THR A 369 21.82 -5.88 -40.39
N LEU A 370 20.50 -5.83 -40.58
CA LEU A 370 19.81 -6.38 -41.77
C LEU A 370 19.68 -5.38 -42.93
N ASP A 371 20.16 -4.16 -42.75
CA ASP A 371 20.13 -3.13 -43.79
C ASP A 371 21.21 -3.38 -44.86
N SER A 372 21.33 -2.46 -45.82
CA SER A 372 22.29 -2.58 -46.92
C SER A 372 23.76 -2.63 -46.47
N THR A 373 24.08 -2.30 -45.23
CA THR A 373 25.46 -2.30 -44.72
C THR A 373 25.94 -3.69 -44.32
N GLN A 374 25.04 -4.62 -44.00
CA GLN A 374 25.35 -6.02 -43.68
C GLN A 374 26.51 -6.19 -42.70
N GLU A 375 26.54 -5.35 -41.66
CA GLU A 375 27.59 -5.41 -40.64
C GLU A 375 27.36 -6.63 -39.75
N CYS A 376 28.43 -7.34 -39.38
CA CYS A 376 28.37 -8.43 -38.41
C CYS A 376 29.61 -8.50 -37.53
N THR A 377 29.42 -8.65 -36.22
CA THR A 377 30.46 -8.89 -35.22
C THR A 377 30.10 -10.11 -34.38
N ILE A 378 31.06 -11.00 -34.17
CA ILE A 378 30.88 -12.21 -33.37
C ILE A 378 31.61 -12.02 -32.05
N ARG A 379 30.90 -12.26 -30.95
CA ARG A 379 31.49 -12.27 -29.60
C ARG A 379 31.26 -13.63 -28.95
N HIS A 380 32.14 -13.98 -28.03
CA HIS A 380 32.01 -15.19 -27.23
C HIS A 380 32.04 -14.84 -25.76
N PHE A 381 31.04 -15.31 -25.02
CA PHE A 381 30.86 -15.04 -23.61
C PHE A 381 30.84 -16.35 -22.81
N PRO A 382 31.55 -16.43 -21.67
CA PRO A 382 31.68 -17.69 -20.92
C PRO A 382 30.37 -18.26 -20.35
N VAL A 383 29.39 -17.40 -20.08
CA VAL A 383 28.18 -17.75 -19.29
C VAL A 383 27.02 -18.24 -20.19
N GLY A 384 27.03 -17.87 -21.48
CA GLY A 384 25.92 -18.15 -22.40
C GLY A 384 24.58 -17.54 -21.96
N ILE A 385 23.49 -18.14 -22.42
CA ILE A 385 22.11 -17.72 -22.12
C ILE A 385 21.78 -18.01 -20.65
N LEU A 386 21.22 -17.03 -19.94
CA LEU A 386 20.77 -17.19 -18.56
C LEU A 386 19.75 -18.32 -18.44
N ARG A 387 19.95 -19.19 -17.45
CA ARG A 387 19.02 -20.28 -17.13
C ARG A 387 17.77 -19.72 -16.43
N PRO A 388 16.61 -20.39 -16.49
CA PRO A 388 15.40 -19.98 -15.79
C PRO A 388 15.61 -19.62 -14.31
N ASN A 389 16.44 -20.38 -13.59
CA ASN A 389 16.72 -20.19 -12.17
C ASN A 389 17.93 -19.28 -11.88
N TRP A 390 18.33 -18.40 -12.80
CA TRP A 390 19.54 -17.57 -12.66
C TRP A 390 19.56 -16.68 -11.39
N LEU A 391 18.40 -16.40 -10.81
CA LEU A 391 18.23 -15.58 -9.60
C LEU A 391 18.34 -16.39 -8.29
N GLU A 392 18.57 -17.71 -8.37
CA GLU A 392 18.80 -18.58 -7.21
C GLU A 392 20.04 -18.11 -6.42
N GLY A 393 19.92 -18.01 -5.09
CA GLY A 393 20.97 -17.49 -4.22
C GLY A 393 21.22 -15.98 -4.38
N ALA A 394 20.21 -15.20 -4.79
CA ALA A 394 20.21 -13.74 -4.67
C ALA A 394 19.76 -13.31 -3.26
N ASN A 395 20.22 -12.14 -2.81
CA ASN A 395 19.83 -11.54 -1.54
C ASN A 395 18.49 -10.82 -1.69
N TYR A 396 17.54 -11.07 -0.79
CA TYR A 396 16.31 -10.28 -0.75
C TYR A 396 16.58 -8.92 -0.09
N MET A 397 16.23 -7.85 -0.80
CA MET A 397 16.50 -6.46 -0.41
C MET A 397 15.26 -5.72 0.10
N GLY A 398 14.14 -6.43 0.27
CA GLY A 398 12.85 -5.88 0.66
C GLY A 398 12.01 -5.36 -0.53
N GLN A 399 10.88 -4.74 -0.20
CA GLN A 399 9.96 -4.21 -1.20
C GLN A 399 10.24 -2.73 -1.54
N ARG A 400 10.19 -2.38 -2.82
CA ARG A 400 10.33 -0.99 -3.31
C ARG A 400 9.38 -0.73 -4.47
N TYR A 401 8.87 0.50 -4.56
CA TYR A 401 8.08 0.92 -5.73
C TYR A 401 8.99 1.27 -6.91
N LYS A 402 8.65 0.74 -8.09
CA LYS A 402 9.32 1.05 -9.37
C LYS A 402 8.32 0.98 -10.52
N ASP A 403 8.35 1.99 -11.39
CA ASP A 403 7.51 2.10 -12.59
C ASP A 403 6.00 1.86 -12.37
N GLY A 404 5.50 2.22 -11.18
CA GLY A 404 4.09 2.05 -10.80
C GLY A 404 3.76 0.71 -10.13
N PHE A 405 4.74 -0.17 -9.94
CA PHE A 405 4.58 -1.49 -9.31
C PHE A 405 5.27 -1.53 -7.95
N LEU A 406 4.64 -2.14 -6.94
CA LEU A 406 5.32 -2.57 -5.73
C LEU A 406 6.13 -3.82 -6.10
N CYS A 407 7.44 -3.79 -5.91
CA CYS A 407 8.33 -4.87 -6.34
C CYS A 407 9.06 -5.50 -5.15
N ASN A 408 9.16 -6.83 -5.14
CA ASN A 408 10.21 -7.53 -4.41
C ASN A 408 11.54 -7.24 -5.10
N VAL A 409 12.54 -6.81 -4.33
CA VAL A 409 13.87 -6.47 -4.87
C VAL A 409 14.87 -7.54 -4.49
N TRP A 410 15.58 -8.04 -5.48
CA TRP A 410 16.62 -9.05 -5.35
C TRP A 410 17.95 -8.50 -5.80
N GLU A 411 19.00 -8.73 -5.02
CA GLU A 411 20.36 -8.38 -5.41
C GLU A 411 21.17 -9.66 -5.65
N LYS A 412 21.69 -9.80 -6.86
CA LYS A 412 22.78 -10.73 -7.15
C LYS A 412 24.05 -9.89 -7.16
N VAL A 413 24.87 -10.03 -6.11
CA VAL A 413 26.08 -9.22 -5.86
C VAL A 413 26.97 -9.19 -7.11
N ASP A 414 27.48 -8.00 -7.43
CA ASP A 414 28.31 -7.72 -8.62
C ASP A 414 27.64 -8.04 -9.97
N PHE A 415 26.31 -8.24 -9.99
CA PHE A 415 25.54 -8.46 -11.20
C PHE A 415 24.42 -7.43 -11.39
N ILE A 416 23.34 -7.57 -10.62
CA ILE A 416 22.05 -6.93 -10.91
C ILE A 416 21.21 -6.76 -9.64
N GLU A 417 20.55 -5.61 -9.54
CA GLU A 417 19.33 -5.43 -8.74
C GLU A 417 18.10 -5.70 -9.62
N TYR A 418 17.34 -6.74 -9.30
CA TYR A 418 16.18 -7.21 -10.04
C TYR A 418 14.89 -6.90 -9.30
N TYR A 419 13.96 -6.22 -9.98
CA TYR A 419 12.67 -5.82 -9.43
C TYR A 419 11.58 -6.69 -10.04
N GLU A 420 10.91 -7.45 -9.19
CA GLU A 420 9.79 -8.33 -9.54
C GLU A 420 8.51 -7.81 -8.92
N ASP A 421 7.45 -7.61 -9.70
CA ASP A 421 6.14 -7.21 -9.17
C ASP A 421 5.65 -8.21 -8.11
N VAL A 422 5.30 -7.72 -6.93
CA VAL A 422 4.85 -8.57 -5.81
C VAL A 422 3.60 -9.38 -6.17
N VAL A 423 2.73 -8.81 -7.03
CA VAL A 423 1.44 -9.38 -7.40
C VAL A 423 1.57 -10.36 -8.56
N THR A 424 2.03 -9.90 -9.72
CA THR A 424 2.04 -10.72 -10.94
C THR A 424 3.29 -11.58 -11.10
N LYS A 425 4.29 -11.38 -10.23
CA LYS A 425 5.62 -12.01 -10.31
C LYS A 425 6.38 -11.70 -11.61
N ARG A 426 5.94 -10.70 -12.38
CA ARG A 426 6.60 -10.31 -13.63
C ARG A 426 7.81 -9.42 -13.33
N PRO A 427 8.87 -9.46 -14.15
CA PRO A 427 9.95 -8.49 -14.06
C PRO A 427 9.44 -7.09 -14.40
N VAL A 428 9.88 -6.09 -13.64
CA VAL A 428 9.51 -4.68 -13.80
C VAL A 428 10.71 -3.83 -14.21
N TYR A 429 11.84 -4.04 -13.54
CA TYR A 429 13.01 -3.20 -13.73
C TYR A 429 14.29 -3.92 -13.38
N TRP A 430 15.33 -3.71 -14.18
CA TRP A 430 16.66 -4.30 -14.01
C TRP A 430 17.69 -3.19 -13.92
N HIS A 431 18.56 -3.27 -12.92
CA HIS A 431 19.68 -2.35 -12.73
C HIS A 431 20.96 -3.11 -12.56
N PHE A 432 21.80 -3.07 -13.58
CA PHE A 432 23.08 -3.75 -13.60
C PHE A 432 24.14 -2.89 -12.94
N TYR A 433 25.11 -3.56 -12.31
CA TYR A 433 26.19 -2.91 -11.58
C TYR A 433 27.06 -2.00 -12.47
N ASP A 434 27.11 -2.26 -13.78
CA ASP A 434 27.82 -1.44 -14.76
C ASP A 434 27.09 -0.12 -15.13
N GLY A 435 25.93 0.14 -14.53
CA GLY A 435 25.10 1.32 -14.75
C GLY A 435 24.09 1.17 -15.89
N LEU A 436 23.94 -0.02 -16.47
CA LEU A 436 22.85 -0.32 -17.41
C LEU A 436 21.54 -0.45 -16.65
N ILE A 437 20.48 0.17 -17.17
CA ILE A 437 19.14 0.06 -16.61
C ILE A 437 18.15 -0.36 -17.71
N GLU A 438 17.22 -1.25 -17.35
CA GLU A 438 16.13 -1.67 -18.22
C GLU A 438 14.79 -1.50 -17.52
N HIS A 439 13.89 -0.78 -18.18
CA HIS A 439 12.49 -0.69 -17.80
C HIS A 439 11.70 -1.70 -18.63
N ILE A 440 10.96 -2.61 -17.99
CA ILE A 440 10.20 -3.66 -18.67
C ILE A 440 8.79 -3.13 -18.97
N MET A 441 8.53 -2.84 -20.24
CA MET A 441 7.25 -2.25 -20.66
C MET A 441 6.17 -3.32 -20.83
N THR A 442 6.53 -4.44 -21.45
CA THR A 442 5.66 -5.60 -21.63
C THR A 442 6.42 -6.88 -21.32
N PHE A 443 5.70 -7.88 -20.82
CA PHE A 443 6.26 -9.19 -20.54
C PHE A 443 5.19 -10.26 -20.81
N GLU A 444 5.37 -11.01 -21.87
CA GLU A 444 4.40 -11.98 -22.39
C GLU A 444 4.96 -13.40 -22.28
N VAL A 445 4.46 -14.16 -21.31
CA VAL A 445 4.88 -15.55 -21.05
C VAL A 445 4.41 -16.48 -22.18
N GLY A 446 5.27 -17.40 -22.60
CA GLY A 446 4.96 -18.43 -23.59
C GLY A 446 4.95 -17.96 -25.05
N LYS A 447 5.28 -16.70 -25.31
CA LYS A 447 5.45 -16.20 -26.69
C LYS A 447 6.71 -16.78 -27.32
N VAL A 448 6.58 -17.18 -28.58
CA VAL A 448 7.66 -17.77 -29.40
C VAL A 448 7.75 -17.01 -30.72
N LEU A 449 8.97 -16.86 -31.24
CA LEU A 449 9.24 -16.20 -32.51
C LEU A 449 9.43 -17.23 -33.64
N GLU A 450 9.05 -16.86 -34.86
CA GLU A 450 9.24 -17.69 -36.07
C GLU A 450 10.70 -18.13 -36.25
N GLU A 451 10.91 -19.41 -36.61
CA GLU A 451 12.23 -20.05 -36.70
C GLU A 451 13.24 -19.26 -37.56
N SER A 452 12.76 -18.68 -38.66
CA SER A 452 13.60 -17.90 -39.60
C SER A 452 14.23 -16.65 -38.98
N LYS A 453 13.70 -16.15 -37.86
CA LYS A 453 14.18 -14.92 -37.22
C LYS A 453 15.26 -15.16 -36.16
N TRP A 454 15.48 -16.42 -35.76
CA TRP A 454 16.50 -16.80 -34.78
C TRP A 454 17.90 -17.02 -35.37
N GLN A 455 18.05 -16.87 -36.69
CA GLN A 455 19.28 -17.22 -37.39
C GLN A 455 20.11 -15.97 -37.70
N ALA A 456 21.41 -16.05 -37.39
CA ALA A 456 22.37 -15.08 -37.89
C ALA A 456 22.44 -15.18 -39.44
N PRO A 457 22.53 -14.06 -40.16
CA PRO A 457 22.61 -14.08 -41.62
C PRO A 457 23.88 -14.75 -42.15
N ALA A 458 23.82 -15.30 -43.36
CA ALA A 458 24.94 -16.03 -43.98
C ALA A 458 26.25 -15.22 -44.04
N TYR A 459 26.19 -13.88 -44.17
CA TYR A 459 27.40 -13.04 -44.21
C TYR A 459 28.16 -13.00 -42.88
N CYS A 460 27.51 -13.29 -41.74
CA CYS A 460 28.18 -13.42 -40.45
C CYS A 460 29.19 -14.56 -40.41
N PHE A 461 29.00 -15.61 -41.21
CA PHE A 461 29.84 -16.81 -41.19
C PHE A 461 31.02 -16.73 -42.17
N LYS A 462 31.02 -15.76 -43.09
CA LYS A 462 32.07 -15.62 -44.14
C LYS A 462 33.46 -15.33 -43.58
N GLU A 463 33.57 -14.68 -42.41
CA GLU A 463 34.88 -14.42 -41.78
C GLU A 463 35.39 -15.61 -40.94
N ILE A 464 34.48 -16.50 -40.48
CA ILE A 464 34.85 -17.77 -39.83
C ILE A 464 35.46 -18.73 -40.87
N GLU A 465 34.88 -18.79 -42.08
CA GLU A 465 35.38 -19.61 -43.19
C GLU A 465 36.78 -19.19 -43.68
N LYS A 466 37.21 -17.95 -43.42
CA LYS A 466 38.56 -17.45 -43.75
C LYS A 466 39.62 -17.74 -42.67
N GLY A 467 39.30 -18.53 -41.64
CA GLY A 467 40.26 -18.96 -40.61
C GLY A 467 40.65 -17.88 -39.60
N LYS A 468 39.97 -16.73 -39.56
CA LYS A 468 40.13 -15.75 -38.49
C LYS A 468 39.40 -16.26 -37.24
N LYS A 469 40.13 -16.50 -36.16
CA LYS A 469 39.53 -16.77 -34.86
C LYS A 469 38.60 -15.60 -34.48
N PRO A 470 37.41 -15.85 -33.92
CA PRO A 470 36.61 -14.79 -33.31
C PRO A 470 37.50 -14.01 -32.34
N LEU A 471 37.35 -12.69 -32.28
CA LEU A 471 38.08 -11.85 -31.33
C LEU A 471 37.79 -12.36 -29.90
N GLN A 472 38.70 -13.18 -29.37
CA GLN A 472 38.78 -13.46 -27.94
C GLN A 472 39.43 -12.24 -27.31
N GLU A 473 38.66 -11.20 -27.01
CA GLU A 473 39.09 -10.26 -25.99
C GLU A 473 39.16 -11.05 -24.68
N LYS A 474 40.37 -11.51 -24.32
CA LYS A 474 40.67 -11.92 -22.95
C LYS A 474 40.42 -10.70 -22.08
N LEU A 475 39.28 -10.64 -21.41
CA LEU A 475 39.05 -9.77 -20.26
C LEU A 475 40.15 -10.09 -19.25
N LYS A 476 41.22 -9.29 -19.25
CA LYS A 476 42.26 -9.34 -18.23
C LYS A 476 41.64 -8.77 -16.96
N THR A 477 41.73 -9.55 -15.88
CA THR A 477 41.51 -9.15 -14.49
C THR A 477 42.39 -7.94 -14.16
N THR A 478 41.90 -6.75 -14.46
CA THR A 478 42.43 -5.47 -13.99
C THR A 478 41.34 -4.44 -14.13
N HIS A 479 41.02 -3.79 -13.00
CA HIS A 479 40.05 -2.71 -12.82
C HIS A 479 39.74 -1.88 -14.08
N LEU A 480 38.44 -1.84 -14.44
CA LEU A 480 37.70 -0.79 -15.17
C LEU A 480 38.39 -0.15 -16.39
N THR A 481 37.87 -0.41 -17.60
CA THR A 481 37.31 0.64 -18.50
C THR A 481 36.82 0.06 -19.85
N HIS A 482 35.59 0.42 -20.21
CA HIS A 482 35.04 0.62 -21.56
C HIS A 482 35.07 -0.52 -22.60
N ARG A 483 33.91 -1.16 -22.84
CA ARG A 483 33.05 -1.01 -24.05
C ARG A 483 31.97 -2.10 -24.14
N GLY A 484 30.75 -1.73 -23.76
CA GLY A 484 29.45 -2.26 -24.20
C GLY A 484 29.28 -3.77 -24.43
N SER A 485 28.53 -4.43 -23.56
CA SER A 485 27.31 -5.18 -23.92
C SER A 485 26.78 -6.00 -22.73
N PHE A 486 25.60 -5.61 -22.21
CA PHE A 486 24.49 -6.42 -21.69
C PHE A 486 24.75 -7.56 -20.66
N MET A 487 23.97 -7.52 -19.57
CA MET A 487 23.40 -8.68 -18.86
C MET A 487 24.39 -9.76 -18.39
N ARG A 488 25.55 -9.43 -17.79
CA ARG A 488 26.39 -10.47 -17.17
C ARG A 488 27.03 -10.03 -15.87
N GLY A 489 26.74 -10.79 -14.83
CA GLY A 489 27.38 -10.71 -13.53
C GLY A 489 28.44 -11.78 -13.43
N ASP A 490 29.53 -11.42 -12.79
CA ASP A 490 30.61 -12.34 -12.48
C ASP A 490 30.13 -13.31 -11.38
N LEU A 491 29.70 -14.50 -11.76
CA LEU A 491 29.63 -15.62 -10.82
C LEU A 491 31.03 -16.24 -10.72
N GLU A 492 31.85 -15.72 -9.81
CA GLU A 492 33.03 -16.43 -9.33
C GLU A 492 32.60 -17.76 -8.71
N VAL A 493 33.04 -18.85 -9.32
CA VAL A 493 33.09 -20.17 -8.69
C VAL A 493 34.12 -20.08 -7.57
N THR A 494 33.66 -19.78 -6.35
CA THR A 494 34.51 -19.86 -5.17
C THR A 494 34.77 -21.32 -4.85
N ASN A 495 36.06 -21.69 -4.92
CA ASN A 495 36.60 -22.98 -4.50
C ASN A 495 36.23 -23.27 -3.03
N GLY A 496 35.18 -24.05 -2.83
CA GLY A 496 34.89 -24.75 -1.58
C GLY A 496 35.07 -26.24 -1.82
N GLN A 497 36.03 -26.84 -1.12
CA GLN A 497 36.40 -28.25 -1.11
C GLN A 497 35.27 -29.21 -1.53
N VAL A 498 35.46 -29.81 -2.70
CA VAL A 498 34.90 -31.13 -2.98
C VAL A 498 35.61 -32.07 -2.02
N ASP A 499 34.90 -32.51 -0.99
CA ASP A 499 35.26 -33.73 -0.28
C ASP A 499 35.23 -34.85 -1.31
N LEU A 500 36.41 -35.39 -1.57
CA LEU A 500 36.63 -36.58 -2.38
C LEU A 500 35.97 -37.75 -1.65
N MET A 501 34.73 -38.08 -2.04
CA MET A 501 34.38 -39.49 -2.17
C MET A 501 34.84 -39.93 -3.56
N HIS A 502 36.08 -40.43 -3.60
CA HIS A 502 36.40 -41.52 -4.50
C HIS A 502 35.46 -42.69 -4.15
N ASP A 503 34.73 -43.22 -5.12
CA ASP A 503 34.41 -44.64 -5.03
C ASP A 503 35.70 -45.39 -5.42
N HIS A 504 36.49 -45.70 -4.38
CA HIS A 504 37.84 -46.32 -4.37
C HIS A 504 39.06 -45.41 -4.63
#